data_AF-A0AAE4SY10-F1
#
_entry.id   AF-A0AAE4SY10-F1
#
_cell.length_a   1.000
_cell.length_b   1.000
_cell.length_c   1.000
_cell.angle_alpha   90.00
_cell.angle_beta   90.00
_cell.angle_gamma   90.00
#
_symmetry.space_group_name_H-M   'P 1'
#
loop_
_entity.id
_entity.type
_entity.pdbx_description
1 polymer ?
#
loop_
_entity_poly.entity_id
_entity_poly.type
_entity_poly.pdbx_seq_one_letter_code
_entity_poly.pdbx_strand_id
1 'polypeptide(L)'
;MSVRPDKELVRLDLKFGNIDWEKATVKQYELEKELGIWRIFLNGYTRKGFVVFDEEAMPREKLLEILKELEPEVVEEKKLTASELAETSYSWNNILGKTES
;
A
#
# COMPACT_ATOMS: atom_id res chain seq x y z
N MET A 1 11.01 11.13 -14.62
CA MET A 1 11.19 9.66 -14.69
C MET A 1 10.11 9.11 -15.60
N SER A 2 10.47 8.32 -16.61
CA SER A 2 9.47 7.55 -17.37
C SER A 2 9.21 6.26 -16.61
N VAL A 3 8.02 6.13 -16.02
CA VAL A 3 7.59 4.88 -15.38
C VAL A 3 7.33 3.85 -16.48
N ARG A 4 7.93 2.66 -16.34
CA ARG A 4 7.65 1.54 -17.23
C ARG A 4 6.30 0.91 -16.83
N PRO A 5 5.34 0.76 -17.76
CA PRO A 5 4.01 0.23 -17.43
C PRO A 5 4.05 -1.21 -16.91
N ASP A 6 5.01 -1.99 -17.39
CA ASP A 6 5.29 -3.39 -17.05
C ASP A 6 6.13 -3.57 -15.77
N LYS A 7 6.51 -2.47 -15.09
CA LYS A 7 7.28 -2.54 -13.85
C LYS A 7 6.49 -3.35 -12.81
N GLU A 8 7.09 -4.45 -12.35
CA GLU A 8 6.54 -5.28 -11.28
C GLU A 8 6.63 -4.57 -9.93
N LEU A 9 5.55 -4.65 -9.17
CA LEU A 9 5.39 -4.12 -7.82
C LEU A 9 4.79 -5.20 -6.93
N VAL A 10 5.03 -5.06 -5.62
CA VAL A 10 4.47 -5.93 -4.60
C VAL A 10 3.45 -5.14 -3.79
N ARG A 11 2.26 -5.70 -3.62
CA ARG A 11 1.26 -5.23 -2.68
C ARG A 11 1.20 -6.18 -1.50
N LEU A 12 1.38 -5.63 -0.30
CA LEU A 12 1.08 -6.33 0.95
C LEU A 12 -0.19 -5.75 1.54
N ASP A 13 -1.19 -6.61 1.76
CA ASP A 13 -2.31 -6.29 2.62
C ASP A 13 -1.93 -6.67 4.05
N LEU A 14 -2.15 -5.74 4.98
CA LEU A 14 -1.64 -5.77 6.34
C LEU A 14 -2.77 -5.65 7.35
N LYS A 15 -2.61 -6.32 8.48
CA LYS A 15 -3.38 -6.13 9.71
C LYS A 15 -2.44 -5.66 10.82
N PHE A 16 -2.93 -4.82 11.72
CA PHE A 16 -2.10 -4.18 12.74
C PHE A 16 -2.59 -4.50 14.16
N GLY A 17 -1.67 -4.88 15.05
CA GLY A 17 -1.96 -5.08 16.47
C GLY A 17 -2.08 -3.77 17.25
N ASN A 18 -1.26 -2.77 16.90
CA ASN A 18 -1.06 -1.56 17.68
C ASN A 18 -1.12 -0.28 16.81
N ILE A 19 -2.30 0.04 16.29
CA ILE A 19 -2.51 1.22 15.42
C ILE A 19 -3.68 2.07 15.90
N ASP A 20 -3.52 3.38 15.79
CA ASP A 20 -4.55 4.41 15.90
C ASP A 20 -4.40 5.40 14.73
N TRP A 21 -5.27 6.41 14.64
CA TRP A 21 -5.28 7.34 13.52
C TRP A 21 -4.02 8.23 13.47
N GLU A 22 -3.43 8.58 14.62
CA GLU A 22 -2.22 9.40 14.70
C GLU A 22 -1.02 8.58 14.21
N LYS A 23 -0.83 7.38 14.75
CA LYS A 23 0.23 6.45 14.35
C LYS A 23 0.13 6.09 12.87
N ALA A 24 -1.09 5.84 12.37
CA ALA A 24 -1.32 5.58 10.95
C ALA A 24 -0.85 6.76 10.08
N THR A 25 -1.21 7.98 10.46
CA THR A 25 -0.83 9.19 9.73
C THR A 25 0.68 9.41 9.73
N VAL A 26 1.34 9.27 10.89
CA VAL A 26 2.80 9.40 11.01
C VAL A 26 3.52 8.37 10.12
N LYS A 27 3.12 7.10 10.21
CA LYS A 27 3.76 6.03 9.42
C LYS A 27 3.49 6.13 7.93
N GLN A 28 2.32 6.61 7.52
CA GLN A 28 2.08 6.95 6.12
C GLN A 28 3.07 8.01 5.62
N TYR A 29 3.25 9.09 6.38
CA TYR A 29 4.17 10.16 5.99
C TYR A 29 5.64 9.71 5.97
N GLU A 30 6.05 8.82 6.88
CA GLU A 30 7.39 8.22 6.84
C GLU A 30 7.59 7.39 5.56
N LEU A 31 6.61 6.56 5.20
CA LEU A 31 6.70 5.69 4.03
C LEU A 31 6.57 6.45 2.70
N GLU A 32 5.78 7.51 2.63
CA GLU A 32 5.67 8.36 1.43
C GLU A 32 6.99 9.05 1.05
N LYS A 33 7.95 9.15 1.98
CA LYS A 33 9.29 9.70 1.70
C LYS A 33 10.24 8.67 1.07
N GLU A 34 9.91 7.39 1.17
CA GLU A 34 10.75 6.31 0.64
C GLU A 34 10.50 6.16 -0.87
N LEU A 35 11.57 6.25 -1.67
CA LEU A 35 11.48 6.23 -3.14
C LEU A 35 10.88 4.93 -3.71
N GLY A 36 10.96 3.83 -2.96
CA GLY A 36 10.39 2.54 -3.34
C GLY A 36 8.91 2.38 -3.02
N ILE A 37 8.27 3.33 -2.33
CA ILE A 37 6.84 3.27 -2.01
C ILE A 37 6.04 3.95 -3.11
N TRP A 38 5.10 3.20 -3.68
CA TRP A 38 4.26 3.66 -4.79
C TRP A 38 2.87 4.05 -4.32
N ARG A 39 2.34 3.32 -3.34
CA ARG A 39 1.04 3.62 -2.75
C ARG A 39 0.96 3.09 -1.34
N ILE A 40 0.32 3.83 -0.46
CA ILE A 40 0.07 3.40 0.90
C ILE A 40 -1.32 3.81 1.35
N PHE A 41 -1.93 2.96 2.17
CA PHE A 41 -3.13 3.27 2.90
C PHE A 41 -3.13 2.50 4.23
N LEU A 42 -3.12 3.22 5.35
CA LEU A 42 -3.18 2.67 6.69
C LEU A 42 -4.43 3.20 7.39
N ASN A 43 -5.24 2.30 7.95
CA ASN A 43 -6.46 2.67 8.64
C ASN A 43 -6.39 2.23 10.10
N GLY A 44 -6.21 3.21 11.00
CA GLY A 44 -6.18 2.97 12.45
C GLY A 44 -7.50 2.49 13.04
N TYR A 45 -8.63 2.83 12.42
CA TYR A 45 -9.96 2.42 12.89
C TYR A 45 -10.24 0.94 12.59
N THR A 46 -9.99 0.50 11.36
CA THR A 46 -10.20 -0.91 10.97
C THR A 46 -9.02 -1.81 11.30
N ARG A 47 -7.89 -1.22 11.72
CA ARG A 47 -6.59 -1.88 11.96
C ARG A 47 -6.09 -2.68 10.76
N LYS A 48 -6.37 -2.16 9.56
CA LYS A 48 -5.99 -2.76 8.29
C LYS A 48 -5.37 -1.72 7.39
N GLY A 49 -4.60 -2.16 6.42
CA GLY A 49 -4.02 -1.30 5.42
C GLY A 49 -3.38 -2.09 4.29
N PHE A 50 -2.80 -1.36 3.35
CA PHE A 50 -1.96 -1.96 2.33
C PHE A 50 -0.81 -1.03 1.97
N VAL A 51 0.25 -1.64 1.47
CA VAL A 51 1.42 -0.93 0.92
C VAL A 51 1.74 -1.56 -0.42
N VAL A 52 1.92 -0.72 -1.45
CA VAL A 52 2.42 -1.09 -2.77
C VAL A 52 3.82 -0.50 -2.93
N PHE A 53 4.79 -1.34 -3.21
CA PHE A 53 6.19 -0.94 -3.28
C PHE A 53 6.96 -1.70 -4.37
N ASP A 54 8.08 -1.12 -4.78
CA ASP A 54 9.06 -1.73 -5.67
C ASP A 54 10.12 -2.43 -4.83
N GLU A 55 10.12 -3.76 -4.83
CA GLU A 55 11.04 -4.58 -4.02
C GLU A 55 12.51 -4.39 -4.44
N GLU A 56 12.78 -4.01 -5.69
CA GLU A 56 14.14 -3.72 -6.17
C GLU A 56 14.69 -2.41 -5.55
N ALA A 57 13.81 -1.44 -5.28
CA ALA A 57 14.18 -0.15 -4.69
C ALA A 57 14.08 -0.14 -3.16
N MET A 58 13.20 -0.97 -2.60
CA MET A 58 12.94 -1.06 -1.17
C MET A 58 12.67 -2.50 -0.75
N PRO A 59 13.60 -3.15 -0.02
CA PRO A 59 13.40 -4.51 0.47
C PRO A 59 12.22 -4.59 1.44
N ARG A 60 11.50 -5.72 1.38
CA ARG A 60 10.36 -6.01 2.25
C ARG A 60 10.73 -5.88 3.73
N GLU A 61 11.92 -6.30 4.14
CA GLU A 61 12.36 -6.24 5.53
C GLU A 61 12.41 -4.79 6.05
N LYS A 62 12.90 -3.86 5.21
CA LYS A 62 12.95 -2.43 5.55
C LYS A 62 11.54 -1.86 5.75
N LEU A 63 10.58 -2.24 4.89
CA LEU A 63 9.18 -1.84 5.02
C LEU A 63 8.58 -2.33 6.35
N LEU A 64 8.77 -3.61 6.68
CA LEU A 64 8.25 -4.20 7.91
C LEU A 64 8.93 -3.62 9.16
N GLU A 65 10.19 -3.22 9.06
CA GLU A 65 10.91 -2.55 10.14
C GLU A 65 10.33 -1.16 10.43
N ILE A 66 10.07 -0.35 9.41
CA ILE A 66 9.42 0.97 9.57
C ILE A 66 8.05 0.84 10.25
N LEU A 67 7.30 -0.20 9.89
CA LEU A 67 5.97 -0.49 10.41
C LEU A 67 5.96 -1.25 11.74
N LYS A 68 7.10 -1.70 12.25
CA LYS A 68 7.21 -2.65 13.38
C LYS A 68 6.44 -2.22 14.62
N GLU A 69 6.43 -0.92 14.94
CA GLU A 69 5.73 -0.35 16.09
C GLU A 69 4.20 -0.51 16.02
N LEU A 70 3.66 -0.70 14.80
CA LEU A 70 2.24 -0.96 14.57
C LEU A 70 1.86 -2.44 14.73
N GLU A 71 2.84 -3.31 14.99
CA GLU A 71 2.70 -4.77 15.02
C GLU A 71 2.04 -5.31 13.74
N PRO A 72 2.73 -5.19 12.58
CA PRO A 72 2.16 -5.57 11.29
C PRO A 72 2.14 -7.10 11.11
N GLU A 73 1.01 -7.61 10.66
CA GLU A 73 0.79 -8.98 10.21
C GLU A 73 0.46 -8.95 8.71
N VAL A 74 1.24 -9.64 7.90
CA VAL A 74 0.96 -9.78 6.46
C VAL A 74 -0.16 -10.80 6.28
N VAL A 75 -1.30 -10.34 5.78
CA VAL A 75 -2.47 -11.20 5.53
C VAL A 75 -2.55 -11.67 4.09
N GLU A 76 -2.01 -10.89 3.16
CA GLU A 76 -2.00 -11.23 1.73
C GLU A 76 -0.83 -10.54 1.03
N GLU A 77 -0.30 -11.20 0.01
CA GLU A 77 0.71 -10.66 -0.89
C GLU A 77 0.25 -10.83 -2.33
N LYS A 78 0.37 -9.76 -3.12
CA LYS A 78 0.01 -9.74 -4.54
C LYS A 78 1.14 -9.11 -5.34
N LYS A 79 1.42 -9.67 -6.50
CA LYS A 79 2.23 -9.00 -7.52
C LYS A 79 1.30 -8.28 -8.48
N LEU A 80 1.68 -7.08 -8.89
CA LEU A 80 0.96 -6.26 -9.86
C LEU A 80 1.93 -5.38 -10.63
N THR A 81 1.52 -4.93 -11.79
CA THR A 81 2.27 -3.97 -12.60
C THR A 81 1.92 -2.53 -12.25
N ALA A 82 2.81 -1.59 -12.59
CA ALA A 82 2.53 -0.16 -12.49
C ALA A 82 1.26 0.25 -13.27
N SER A 83 0.99 -0.37 -14.42
CA SER A 83 -0.24 -0.17 -15.18
C SER A 83 -1.49 -0.64 -14.44
N GLU A 84 -1.50 -1.84 -13.85
CA GLU A 84 -2.63 -2.35 -13.07
C GLU A 84 -2.88 -1.49 -11.81
N LEU A 85 -1.82 -0.99 -11.18
CA LEU A 85 -1.93 -0.04 -10.08
C LEU A 85 -2.60 1.27 -10.54
N ALA A 86 -2.22 1.80 -11.70
CA ALA A 86 -2.82 3.00 -12.26
C ALA A 86 -4.30 2.77 -12.55
N GLU A 87 -4.67 1.68 -13.23
CA GLU A 87 -6.07 1.34 -13.53
C GLU A 87 -6.93 1.26 -12.27
N THR A 88 -6.44 0.58 -11.23
CA THR A 88 -7.14 0.48 -9.93
C THR A 88 -7.20 1.79 -9.17
N SER A 89 -6.30 2.74 -9.45
CA SER A 89 -6.28 4.08 -8.85
C SER A 89 -7.22 5.06 -9.57
N TYR A 90 -7.33 4.95 -10.90
CA TYR A 90 -8.17 5.81 -11.74
C TYR A 90 -9.61 5.30 -11.92
N SER A 91 -9.90 4.08 -11.46
CA SER A 91 -11.22 3.48 -11.60
C SER A 91 -12.27 4.15 -10.70
N TRP A 92 -12.89 5.21 -11.24
CA TRP A 92 -14.24 5.66 -10.90
C TRP A 92 -15.30 4.56 -11.09
N ASN A 93 -14.94 3.44 -11.73
CA ASN A 93 -15.78 2.26 -11.93
C ASN A 93 -16.21 1.59 -10.61
N ASN A 94 -15.55 1.87 -9.48
CA ASN A 94 -16.00 1.42 -8.15
C ASN A 94 -17.13 2.28 -7.54
N ILE A 95 -17.38 3.49 -8.06
CA ILE A 95 -18.35 4.44 -7.48
C ILE A 95 -19.62 4.55 -8.35
N LEU A 96 -19.52 4.39 -9.68
CA LEU A 96 -20.64 4.62 -10.62
C LEU A 96 -21.19 3.35 -11.32
N GLY A 97 -20.59 2.18 -11.14
CA GLY A 97 -20.91 0.97 -11.93
C GLY A 97 -21.94 -0.01 -11.35
N LYS A 98 -22.68 0.34 -10.28
CA LYS A 98 -23.69 -0.56 -9.65
C LYS A 98 -25.05 0.10 -9.41
N THR A 99 -25.45 1.03 -10.29
CA THR A 99 -26.80 1.65 -10.21
C THR A 99 -27.64 1.41 -11.46
N GLU A 100 -27.43 0.29 -12.16
CA GLU A 100 -28.39 -0.21 -13.14
C GLU A 100 -28.52 -1.74 -13.01
N SER A 101 -29.55 -2.17 -12.30
CA SER A 101 -30.23 -3.47 -12.43
C SER A 101 -31.67 -3.31 -11.99
#